data_AF-A0A1X7IKV9-F1
#
_entry.id   AF-A0A1X7IKV9-F1
#
_cell.length_a   1.000
_cell.length_b   1.000
_cell.length_c   1.000
_cell.angle_alpha   90.00
_cell.angle_beta   90.00
_cell.angle_gamma   90.00
#
_symmetry.space_group_name_H-M   'P 1'
#
loop_
_entity.id
_entity.type
_entity.pdbx_description
1 polymer ?
#
loop_
_entity_poly.entity_id
_entity_poly.type
_entity_poly.pdbx_seq_one_letter_code
_entity_poly.pdbx_strand_id
1 'polypeptide(L)'
;MKIKKVFLLLSMAAGVAFADPIPAEALTQGGLQMRDRQLQDIGLVMRGGRGGYIDIGYTYTPSSEQLQLKSKYGVHDGFAFRHHYGIFGSWVLDSISHLGFLTWYERAGWDSQDFFFFPHYGDFAHISSVLTWGFSYTNTKLDATVALGLQHQNLEKAGWRAYPDESDSLLFYWGHARYKNVSFQGSFYSNTFQTLRFSLDLESRELYGGAKSGYKTYLPNLSATVYRRKDNDDDKNFVRLNWEQNLYKQTVYADVSYDFPKGGFHSATLKYFPDPSRLMGFEASCLRRNEIGGSRELLWGGAIDFFILRLAYNSAFDYDNMFRAKGTFIAEFHIDLGAFEGKFFGRGAAKAAPMETSNKTFDLNKFMKVRAEQQNLGNTKVDAQGNKVIEAKGIRYEKVDGSATQGGN
;
A
#
# COMPACT_ATOMS: atom_id res chain seq x y z
N MET A 1 24.61 11.87 22.02
CA MET A 1 23.17 12.15 21.71
C MET A 1 22.92 13.45 20.92
N LYS A 2 23.76 14.50 21.04
CA LYS A 2 23.57 15.80 20.35
C LYS A 2 23.82 15.76 18.82
N ILE A 3 24.81 15.01 18.35
CA ILE A 3 25.18 14.91 16.93
C ILE A 3 24.04 14.33 16.08
N LYS A 4 23.35 13.29 16.56
CA LYS A 4 22.21 12.67 15.86
C LYS A 4 21.03 13.65 15.67
N LYS A 5 20.79 14.55 16.64
CA LYS A 5 19.74 15.58 16.54
C LYS A 5 20.10 16.66 15.53
N VAL A 6 21.37 17.08 15.48
CA VAL A 6 21.86 18.07 14.51
C VAL A 6 21.80 17.53 13.09
N PHE A 7 22.21 16.28 12.86
CA PHE A 7 22.07 15.63 11.55
C PHE A 7 20.61 15.49 11.12
N LEU A 8 19.71 15.10 12.03
CA LEU A 8 18.27 15.02 11.74
C LEU A 8 17.70 16.38 11.35
N LEU A 9 18.00 17.44 12.11
CA LEU A 9 17.59 18.82 11.83
C LEU A 9 18.15 19.32 10.50
N LEU A 10 19.42 19.05 10.20
CA LEU A 10 20.03 19.41 8.92
C LEU A 10 19.42 18.65 7.74
N SER A 11 19.08 17.36 7.91
CA SER A 11 18.37 16.60 6.88
C SER A 11 16.93 17.09 6.67
N MET A 12 16.24 17.51 7.74
CA MET A 12 14.91 18.12 7.63
C MET A 12 14.98 19.48 6.94
N ALA A 13 15.93 20.34 7.34
CA ALA A 13 16.14 21.65 6.72
C ALA A 13 16.59 21.56 5.26
N ALA A 14 17.44 20.59 4.91
CA ALA A 14 17.82 20.32 3.53
C ALA A 14 16.63 19.85 2.69
N GLY A 15 15.75 19.00 3.23
CA GLY A 15 14.53 18.60 2.52
C GLY A 15 13.61 19.79 2.20
N VAL A 16 13.43 20.71 3.17
CA VAL A 16 12.65 21.95 2.99
C VAL A 16 13.23 22.83 1.88
N ALA A 17 14.56 23.02 1.85
CA ALA A 17 15.22 23.92 0.91
C ALA A 17 15.16 23.47 -0.57
N PHE A 18 14.87 22.20 -0.83
CA PHE A 18 14.72 21.64 -2.18
C PHE A 18 13.27 21.35 -2.55
N ALA A 19 12.31 21.89 -1.79
CA ALA A 19 10.92 21.65 -2.06
C ALA A 19 10.43 22.47 -3.25
N ASP A 20 9.75 21.81 -4.19
CA ASP A 20 9.22 22.48 -5.38
C ASP A 20 7.84 23.07 -5.05
N PRO A 21 7.54 24.30 -5.50
CA PRO A 21 6.22 24.88 -5.27
C PRO A 21 5.15 24.11 -6.05
N ILE A 22 3.96 23.98 -5.45
CA ILE A 22 2.78 23.36 -6.05
C ILE A 22 2.32 24.22 -7.24
N PRO A 23 2.16 23.63 -8.44
CA PRO A 23 1.54 24.35 -9.55
C PRO A 23 0.03 24.48 -9.33
N ALA A 24 -0.56 25.61 -9.70
CA ALA A 24 -2.00 25.87 -9.55
C ALA A 24 -2.88 24.77 -10.19
N GLU A 25 -2.44 24.16 -11.29
CA GLU A 25 -3.15 23.07 -11.97
C GLU A 25 -3.22 21.77 -11.15
N ALA A 26 -2.27 21.54 -10.23
CA ALA A 26 -2.32 20.37 -9.36
C ALA A 26 -3.44 20.50 -8.31
N LEU A 27 -3.78 21.73 -7.89
CA LEU A 27 -4.86 22.01 -6.96
C LEU A 27 -6.23 21.84 -7.61
N THR A 28 -6.40 22.35 -8.83
CA THR A 28 -7.67 22.22 -9.58
C THR A 28 -7.98 20.78 -9.97
N GLN A 29 -6.94 19.94 -10.16
CA GLN A 29 -7.11 18.49 -10.39
C GLN A 29 -7.31 17.67 -9.11
N GLY A 30 -7.22 18.29 -7.93
CA GLY A 30 -7.28 17.60 -6.63
C GLY A 30 -8.53 16.74 -6.49
N GLY A 31 -9.71 17.26 -6.84
CA GLY A 31 -10.98 16.55 -6.68
C GLY A 31 -11.06 15.20 -7.42
N LEU A 32 -10.41 15.05 -8.58
CA LEU A 32 -10.33 13.76 -9.28
C LEU A 32 -9.49 12.75 -8.51
N GLN A 33 -8.35 13.18 -7.96
CA GLN A 33 -7.47 12.34 -7.15
C GLN A 33 -8.15 11.91 -5.84
N MET A 34 -8.86 12.84 -5.19
CA MET A 34 -9.65 12.57 -3.98
C MET A 34 -10.70 11.49 -4.23
N ARG A 35 -11.48 11.61 -5.33
CA ARG A 35 -12.49 10.60 -5.70
C ARG A 35 -11.88 9.22 -5.96
N ASP A 36 -10.79 9.16 -6.73
CA ASP A 36 -10.17 7.87 -7.06
C ASP A 36 -9.60 7.21 -5.80
N ARG A 37 -8.98 7.98 -4.91
CA ARG A 37 -8.46 7.48 -3.63
C ARG A 37 -9.56 6.91 -2.75
N GLN A 38 -10.65 7.66 -2.54
CA GLN A 38 -11.80 7.15 -1.77
C GLN A 38 -12.33 5.83 -2.34
N LEU A 39 -12.37 5.69 -3.68
CA LEU A 39 -12.77 4.43 -4.31
C LEU A 39 -11.73 3.31 -4.13
N GLN A 40 -10.42 3.59 -4.19
CA GLN A 40 -9.38 2.62 -3.83
C GLN A 40 -9.60 2.07 -2.43
N ASP A 41 -9.84 2.97 -1.47
CA ASP A 41 -10.04 2.65 -0.06
C ASP A 41 -11.29 1.81 0.17
N ILE A 42 -12.42 2.24 -0.40
CA ILE A 42 -13.66 1.47 -0.41
C ILE A 42 -13.43 0.09 -1.02
N GLY A 43 -12.68 0.00 -2.13
CA GLY A 43 -12.36 -1.27 -2.78
C GLY A 43 -11.61 -2.25 -1.87
N LEU A 44 -10.71 -1.75 -1.01
CA LEU A 44 -10.00 -2.57 -0.02
C LEU A 44 -10.95 -3.06 1.08
N VAL A 45 -11.84 -2.21 1.58
CA VAL A 45 -12.85 -2.58 2.60
C VAL A 45 -13.86 -3.58 2.04
N MET A 46 -14.27 -3.41 0.78
CA MET A 46 -15.21 -4.30 0.08
C MET A 46 -14.63 -5.70 -0.22
N ARG A 47 -13.32 -5.93 -0.04
CA ARG A 47 -12.75 -7.28 -0.08
C ARG A 47 -13.36 -8.17 1.00
N GLY A 48 -13.53 -7.63 2.20
CA GLY A 48 -14.26 -8.30 3.27
C GLY A 48 -15.77 -8.10 3.12
N GLY A 49 -16.19 -6.86 2.83
CA GLY A 49 -17.60 -6.50 2.63
C GLY A 49 -18.49 -6.74 3.86
N ARG A 50 -17.88 -6.90 5.04
CA ARG A 50 -18.52 -7.19 6.33
C ARG A 50 -17.64 -6.71 7.49
N GLY A 51 -18.24 -6.56 8.67
CA GLY A 51 -17.60 -5.98 9.85
C GLY A 51 -17.80 -4.46 9.93
N GLY A 52 -16.82 -3.78 10.52
CA GLY A 52 -16.77 -2.33 10.60
C GLY A 52 -15.38 -1.81 10.27
N TYR A 53 -15.30 -0.58 9.81
CA TYR A 53 -14.05 0.09 9.48
C TYR A 53 -14.18 1.59 9.73
N ILE A 54 -13.17 2.17 10.37
CA ILE A 54 -13.05 3.60 10.61
C ILE A 54 -11.65 4.04 10.16
N ASP A 55 -11.63 5.11 9.39
CA ASP A 55 -10.46 5.86 8.99
C ASP A 55 -10.71 7.33 9.33
N ILE A 56 -9.76 7.97 9.99
CA ILE A 56 -9.79 9.41 10.25
C ILE A 56 -8.36 9.87 10.12
N GLY A 57 -8.10 10.93 9.37
CA GLY A 57 -6.77 11.49 9.31
C GLY A 57 -6.74 12.98 9.03
N TYR A 58 -5.70 13.60 9.57
CA TYR A 58 -5.37 15.00 9.39
C TYR A 58 -3.91 15.07 8.97
N THR A 59 -3.68 15.47 7.73
CA THR A 59 -2.37 15.62 7.09
C THR A 59 -2.06 17.10 6.92
N TYR A 60 -0.85 17.50 7.30
CA TYR A 60 -0.37 18.86 7.09
C TYR A 60 1.15 18.88 6.81
N THR A 61 1.61 20.02 6.31
CA THR A 61 3.03 20.28 6.14
C THR A 61 3.57 21.13 7.29
N PRO A 62 4.71 20.74 7.90
CA PRO A 62 5.22 21.40 9.10
C PRO A 62 5.86 22.77 8.83
N SER A 63 6.06 23.17 7.57
CA SER A 63 6.58 24.50 7.20
C SER A 63 5.93 25.04 5.94
N SER A 64 5.63 26.35 5.94
CA SER A 64 5.03 27.07 4.82
C SER A 64 5.95 27.18 3.60
N GLU A 65 7.25 27.02 3.80
CA GLU A 65 8.25 27.08 2.73
C GLU A 65 8.33 25.76 1.94
N GLN A 66 7.71 24.67 2.43
CA GLN A 66 7.77 23.36 1.79
C GLN A 66 6.80 23.18 0.63
N LEU A 67 5.63 23.79 0.73
CA LEU A 67 4.56 23.65 -0.26
C LEU A 67 4.07 25.01 -0.69
N GLN A 68 4.98 25.89 -1.11
CA GLN A 68 4.61 27.18 -1.68
C GLN A 68 3.72 26.99 -2.92
N LEU A 69 2.79 27.91 -3.17
CA LEU A 69 1.98 27.90 -4.39
C LEU A 69 2.67 28.69 -5.49
N LYS A 70 2.86 28.09 -6.66
CA LYS A 70 3.28 28.79 -7.88
C LYS A 70 2.05 29.13 -8.71
N SER A 71 1.72 30.41 -8.79
CA SER A 71 0.67 30.96 -9.66
C SER A 71 1.25 31.88 -10.74
N LYS A 72 0.40 32.37 -11.64
CA LYS A 72 0.78 33.37 -12.66
C LYS A 72 1.29 34.70 -12.07
N TYR A 73 1.08 34.95 -10.77
CA TYR A 73 1.53 36.16 -10.08
C TYR A 73 2.79 35.95 -9.22
N GLY A 74 3.40 34.77 -9.26
CA GLY A 74 4.60 34.46 -8.49
C GLY A 74 4.42 33.28 -7.55
N VAL A 75 5.36 33.15 -6.61
CA VAL A 75 5.40 32.10 -5.59
C VAL A 75 4.88 32.67 -4.28
N HIS A 76 3.98 31.94 -3.62
CA HIS A 76 3.27 32.37 -2.42
C HIS A 76 3.52 31.38 -1.30
N ASP A 77 3.89 31.87 -0.12
CA ASP A 77 4.02 31.06 1.08
C ASP A 77 2.65 30.65 1.63
N GLY A 78 2.58 29.43 2.13
CA GLY A 78 1.35 28.90 2.71
C GLY A 78 1.44 27.41 3.01
N PHE A 79 0.32 26.85 3.43
CA PHE A 79 0.21 25.49 3.95
C PHE A 79 -0.73 24.69 3.06
N ALA A 80 -0.27 23.49 2.70
CA ALA A 80 -1.16 22.49 2.11
C ALA A 80 -1.60 21.50 3.17
N PHE A 81 -2.87 21.12 3.10
CA PHE A 81 -3.51 20.24 4.07
C PHE A 81 -4.42 19.22 3.38
N ARG A 82 -4.68 18.13 4.08
CA ARG A 82 -5.66 17.10 3.69
C ARG A 82 -6.28 16.52 4.95
N HIS A 83 -7.59 16.62 5.07
CA HIS A 83 -8.37 16.00 6.14
C HIS A 83 -9.27 14.94 5.52
N HIS A 84 -9.38 13.79 6.15
CA HIS A 84 -10.21 12.72 5.64
C HIS A 84 -10.86 11.92 6.75
N TYR A 85 -11.99 11.31 6.42
CA TYR A 85 -12.53 10.20 7.18
C TYR A 85 -13.15 9.17 6.24
N GLY A 86 -13.22 7.93 6.71
CA GLY A 86 -13.93 6.81 6.09
C GLY A 86 -14.64 6.01 7.18
N ILE A 87 -15.91 5.67 6.97
CA ILE A 87 -16.68 4.85 7.89
C ILE A 87 -17.42 3.81 7.06
N PHE A 88 -17.26 2.54 7.42
CA PHE A 88 -18.06 1.44 6.92
C PHE A 88 -18.60 0.62 8.08
N GLY A 89 -19.87 0.23 7.97
CA GLY A 89 -20.50 -0.70 8.88
C GLY A 89 -21.42 -1.64 8.13
N SER A 90 -21.36 -2.93 8.47
CA SER A 90 -22.26 -3.93 7.93
C SER A 90 -23.23 -4.48 8.98
N TRP A 91 -24.48 -4.61 8.58
CA TRP A 91 -25.53 -5.35 9.27
C TRP A 91 -25.63 -6.79 8.75
N VAL A 92 -25.80 -7.75 9.65
CA VAL A 92 -26.02 -9.16 9.30
C VAL A 92 -27.51 -9.35 9.00
N LEU A 93 -27.85 -9.70 7.76
CA LEU A 93 -29.23 -10.01 7.37
C LEU A 93 -29.56 -11.47 7.72
N ASP A 94 -28.63 -12.37 7.42
CA ASP A 94 -28.68 -13.80 7.75
C ASP A 94 -27.24 -14.34 7.93
N SER A 95 -27.08 -15.66 8.14
CA SER A 95 -25.76 -16.28 8.36
C SER A 95 -24.74 -16.08 7.22
N ILE A 96 -25.18 -15.73 6.01
CA ILE A 96 -24.34 -15.59 4.82
C ILE A 96 -24.46 -14.22 4.14
N SER A 97 -25.51 -13.45 4.40
CA SER A 97 -25.83 -12.18 3.75
C SER A 97 -25.60 -10.98 4.68
N HIS A 98 -24.92 -9.96 4.17
CA HIS A 98 -24.64 -8.72 4.89
C HIS A 98 -25.03 -7.51 4.04
N LEU A 99 -25.66 -6.51 4.67
CA LEU A 99 -25.93 -5.20 4.07
C LEU A 99 -25.04 -4.17 4.76
N GLY A 100 -24.33 -3.35 4.00
CA GLY A 100 -23.44 -2.33 4.55
C GLY A 100 -23.81 -0.93 4.10
N PHE A 101 -23.42 0.03 4.93
CA PHE A 101 -23.42 1.44 4.62
C PHE A 101 -21.99 1.97 4.72
N LEU A 102 -21.64 2.87 3.81
CA LEU A 102 -20.30 3.43 3.74
C LEU A 102 -20.35 4.92 3.45
N THR A 103 -19.44 5.68 4.07
CA THR A 103 -19.24 7.11 3.85
C THR A 103 -17.77 7.48 3.96
N TRP A 104 -17.26 8.19 2.97
CA TRP A 104 -15.89 8.67 2.86
C TRP A 104 -15.94 10.16 2.55
N TYR A 105 -15.21 10.94 3.31
CA TYR A 105 -15.10 12.37 3.10
C TYR A 105 -13.63 12.73 3.04
N GLU A 106 -13.29 13.63 2.13
CA GLU A 106 -11.98 14.23 2.09
C GLU A 106 -12.12 15.71 1.80
N ARG A 107 -11.33 16.53 2.48
CA ARG A 107 -11.17 17.95 2.26
C ARG A 107 -9.68 18.23 2.12
N ALA A 108 -9.25 18.77 1.00
CA ALA A 108 -7.85 19.04 0.75
C ALA A 108 -7.68 20.36 0.03
N GLY A 109 -6.55 21.01 0.25
CA GLY A 109 -6.27 22.28 -0.39
C GLY A 109 -4.99 22.93 0.06
N TRP A 110 -4.85 24.18 -0.36
CA TRP A 110 -3.75 25.06 -0.02
C TRP A 110 -4.29 26.44 0.39
N ASP A 111 -3.68 27.04 1.40
CA ASP A 111 -3.97 28.42 1.80
C ASP A 111 -2.73 29.14 2.33
N SER A 112 -2.75 30.48 2.26
CA SER A 112 -1.73 31.39 2.77
C SER A 112 -1.60 31.39 4.31
N GLN A 113 -2.62 30.92 5.02
CA GLN A 113 -2.63 30.82 6.47
C GLN A 113 -2.86 29.40 6.93
N ASP A 114 -2.17 29.00 8.00
CA ASP A 114 -2.47 27.77 8.71
C ASP A 114 -3.76 27.98 9.51
N PHE A 115 -4.82 27.24 9.16
CA PHE A 115 -6.02 27.19 9.97
C PHE A 115 -6.55 25.78 10.14
N PHE A 116 -6.77 25.44 11.41
CA PHE A 116 -7.24 24.13 11.83
C PHE A 116 -8.76 24.08 12.03
N PHE A 117 -9.34 25.16 12.57
CA PHE A 117 -10.75 25.22 12.98
C PHE A 117 -11.52 26.41 12.36
N PHE A 118 -10.83 27.47 11.95
CA PHE A 118 -11.46 28.70 11.45
C PHE A 118 -10.88 29.06 10.08
N PRO A 119 -11.62 28.83 8.98
CA PRO A 119 -11.10 29.13 7.66
C PRO A 119 -10.79 30.61 7.49
N HIS A 120 -9.54 30.92 7.17
CA HIS A 120 -9.11 32.25 6.77
C HIS A 120 -8.65 32.18 5.31
N TYR A 121 -9.63 32.24 4.41
CA TYR A 121 -9.39 32.07 2.99
C TYR A 121 -8.66 33.27 2.39
N GLY A 122 -7.37 33.10 2.11
CA GLY A 122 -6.56 34.11 1.43
C GLY A 122 -6.92 34.29 -0.04
N ASP A 123 -6.35 35.33 -0.67
CA ASP A 123 -6.55 35.67 -2.08
C ASP A 123 -6.13 34.56 -3.07
N PHE A 124 -5.32 33.61 -2.61
CA PHE A 124 -4.75 32.51 -3.39
C PHE A 124 -5.22 31.11 -2.92
N ALA A 125 -6.18 31.06 -1.99
CA ALA A 125 -6.69 29.80 -1.43
C ALA A 125 -7.32 28.92 -2.52
N HIS A 126 -7.11 27.61 -2.44
CA HIS A 126 -7.86 26.63 -3.24
C HIS A 126 -8.17 25.40 -2.40
N ILE A 127 -9.45 25.18 -2.13
CA ILE A 127 -9.92 24.14 -1.22
C ILE A 127 -11.10 23.43 -1.84
N SER A 128 -10.98 22.10 -1.92
CA SER A 128 -12.02 21.22 -2.45
C SER A 128 -12.36 20.15 -1.44
N SER A 129 -13.61 19.67 -1.49
CA SER A 129 -14.04 18.51 -0.74
C SER A 129 -14.77 17.51 -1.61
N VAL A 130 -14.70 16.24 -1.20
CA VAL A 130 -15.40 15.13 -1.85
C VAL A 130 -16.05 14.29 -0.77
N LEU A 131 -17.37 14.09 -0.88
CA LEU A 131 -18.13 13.15 -0.08
C LEU A 131 -18.60 11.98 -0.95
N THR A 132 -18.09 10.79 -0.70
CA THR A 132 -18.55 9.53 -1.29
C THR A 132 -19.40 8.76 -0.28
N TRP A 133 -20.59 8.33 -0.67
CA TRP A 133 -21.41 7.45 0.16
C TRP A 133 -22.08 6.37 -0.68
N GLY A 134 -22.53 5.30 -0.03
CA GLY A 134 -23.28 4.26 -0.71
C GLY A 134 -23.65 3.09 0.19
N PHE A 135 -24.20 2.07 -0.46
CA PHE A 135 -24.59 0.83 0.17
C PHE A 135 -23.85 -0.34 -0.46
N SER A 136 -23.61 -1.38 0.33
CA SER A 136 -23.00 -2.63 -0.12
C SER A 136 -23.87 -3.82 0.24
N TYR A 137 -23.84 -4.86 -0.58
CA TYR A 137 -24.38 -6.17 -0.25
C TYR A 137 -23.30 -7.22 -0.44
N THR A 138 -23.12 -8.08 0.56
CA THR A 138 -22.13 -9.17 0.54
C THR A 138 -22.78 -10.50 0.82
N ASN A 139 -22.48 -11.50 -0.01
CA ASN A 139 -22.85 -12.89 0.21
C ASN A 139 -21.58 -13.72 0.42
N THR A 140 -21.36 -14.18 1.65
CA THR A 140 -20.14 -14.89 2.06
C THR A 140 -20.06 -16.31 1.51
N LYS A 141 -21.20 -16.96 1.24
CA LYS A 141 -21.25 -18.29 0.63
C LYS A 141 -20.77 -18.26 -0.82
N LEU A 142 -21.14 -17.21 -1.56
CA LEU A 142 -20.73 -17.00 -2.94
C LEU A 142 -19.38 -16.29 -3.07
N ASP A 143 -18.86 -15.75 -1.97
CA ASP A 143 -17.72 -14.83 -1.92
C ASP A 143 -17.89 -13.67 -2.92
N ALA A 144 -19.05 -13.01 -2.83
CA ALA A 144 -19.46 -11.94 -3.73
C ALA A 144 -19.85 -10.69 -2.95
N THR A 145 -19.42 -9.52 -3.45
CA THR A 145 -19.76 -8.22 -2.88
C THR A 145 -20.11 -7.25 -3.99
N VAL A 146 -21.20 -6.51 -3.84
CA VAL A 146 -21.56 -5.39 -4.72
C VAL A 146 -21.74 -4.14 -3.89
N ALA A 147 -21.33 -2.99 -4.40
CA ALA A 147 -21.57 -1.71 -3.76
C ALA A 147 -21.81 -0.63 -4.81
N LEU A 148 -22.63 0.36 -4.47
CA LEU A 148 -22.95 1.48 -5.35
C LEU A 148 -23.34 2.70 -4.54
N GLY A 149 -23.20 3.87 -5.16
CA GLY A 149 -23.62 5.12 -4.53
C GLY A 149 -23.21 6.35 -5.32
N LEU A 150 -23.03 7.45 -4.59
CA LEU A 150 -22.79 8.77 -5.15
C LEU A 150 -21.49 9.38 -4.60
N GLN A 151 -20.82 10.20 -5.42
CA GLN A 151 -19.73 11.07 -4.99
C GLN A 151 -20.10 12.52 -5.28
N HIS A 152 -20.04 13.36 -4.26
CA HIS A 152 -20.31 14.80 -4.33
C HIS A 152 -18.97 15.51 -4.24
N GLN A 153 -18.50 16.13 -5.32
CA GLN A 153 -17.33 17.00 -5.28
C GLN A 153 -17.81 18.45 -5.13
N ASN A 154 -17.30 19.17 -4.15
CA ASN A 154 -17.55 20.59 -3.96
C ASN A 154 -16.24 21.40 -4.01
N LEU A 155 -16.26 22.56 -4.67
CA LEU A 155 -15.21 23.56 -4.56
C LEU A 155 -15.63 24.51 -3.43
N GLU A 156 -14.95 24.44 -2.28
CA GLU A 156 -15.33 25.27 -1.12
C GLU A 156 -14.87 26.71 -1.28
N LYS A 157 -13.68 26.86 -1.86
CA LYS A 157 -13.09 28.16 -2.11
C LYS A 157 -12.06 28.06 -3.22
N ALA A 158 -12.15 29.00 -4.16
CA ALA A 158 -11.06 29.35 -5.04
C ALA A 158 -10.80 30.85 -4.95
N GLY A 159 -9.54 31.24 -4.82
CA GLY A 159 -9.10 32.62 -4.84
C GLY A 159 -9.31 33.22 -6.24
N TRP A 160 -10.13 34.27 -6.32
CA TRP A 160 -10.53 34.94 -7.56
C TRP A 160 -9.37 35.41 -8.44
N ARG A 161 -8.18 35.62 -7.85
CA ARG A 161 -7.00 36.07 -8.59
C ARG A 161 -6.40 34.94 -9.42
N ALA A 162 -6.25 33.75 -8.82
CA ALA A 162 -5.41 32.69 -9.32
C ALA A 162 -6.15 31.59 -10.09
N TYR A 163 -7.46 31.45 -9.89
CA TYR A 163 -8.26 30.36 -10.45
C TYR A 163 -9.48 30.92 -11.20
N PRO A 164 -9.94 30.24 -12.27
CA PRO A 164 -11.20 30.59 -12.92
C PRO A 164 -12.38 30.34 -11.98
N ASP A 165 -13.49 31.05 -12.20
CA ASP A 165 -14.78 30.74 -11.57
C ASP A 165 -15.25 29.37 -12.07
N GLU A 166 -15.01 28.31 -11.30
CA GLU A 166 -15.52 26.97 -11.60
C GLU A 166 -16.93 26.80 -11.00
N SER A 167 -17.78 26.04 -11.70
CA SER A 167 -19.13 25.70 -11.25
C SER A 167 -19.07 24.84 -10.00
N ASP A 168 -19.64 25.35 -8.91
CA ASP A 168 -19.73 24.69 -7.62
C ASP A 168 -20.61 23.43 -7.70
N SER A 169 -20.03 22.31 -7.26
CA SER A 169 -20.69 21.02 -7.04
C SER A 169 -20.91 20.14 -8.28
N LEU A 170 -20.20 19.00 -8.31
CA LEU A 170 -20.36 17.95 -9.32
C LEU A 170 -20.81 16.65 -8.65
N LEU A 171 -21.84 16.01 -9.22
CA LEU A 171 -22.36 14.73 -8.77
C LEU A 171 -21.89 13.59 -9.68
N PHE A 172 -21.29 12.57 -9.09
CA PHE A 172 -20.82 11.38 -9.77
C PHE A 172 -21.52 10.14 -9.22
N TYR A 173 -21.64 9.12 -10.07
CA TYR A 173 -22.09 7.78 -9.69
C TYR A 173 -20.88 6.86 -9.61
N TRP A 174 -20.88 5.95 -8.66
CA TRP A 174 -19.83 4.94 -8.55
C TRP A 174 -20.41 3.57 -8.27
N GLY A 175 -19.67 2.54 -8.66
CA GLY A 175 -20.03 1.15 -8.44
C GLY A 175 -18.81 0.27 -8.21
N HIS A 176 -19.01 -0.82 -7.49
CA HIS A 176 -18.05 -1.85 -7.22
C HIS A 176 -18.74 -3.21 -7.29
N ALA A 177 -18.09 -4.19 -7.92
CA ALA A 177 -18.53 -5.57 -7.92
C ALA A 177 -17.31 -6.48 -7.75
N ARG A 178 -17.40 -7.42 -6.82
CA ARG A 178 -16.40 -8.42 -6.52
C ARG A 178 -17.04 -9.80 -6.60
N TYR A 179 -16.33 -10.71 -7.26
CA TYR A 179 -16.61 -12.13 -7.22
C TYR A 179 -15.30 -12.87 -6.99
N LYS A 180 -15.16 -13.51 -5.83
CA LYS A 180 -13.95 -14.16 -5.37
C LYS A 180 -12.74 -13.22 -5.42
N ASN A 181 -11.76 -13.55 -6.25
CA ASN A 181 -10.50 -12.83 -6.37
C ASN A 181 -10.55 -11.73 -7.42
N VAL A 182 -11.70 -11.52 -8.07
CA VAL A 182 -11.84 -10.54 -9.16
C VAL A 182 -12.73 -9.41 -8.69
N SER A 183 -12.33 -8.16 -8.95
CA SER A 183 -13.20 -7.02 -8.73
C SER A 183 -13.13 -5.99 -9.86
N PHE A 184 -14.25 -5.32 -10.05
CA PHE A 184 -14.44 -4.21 -10.96
C PHE A 184 -14.98 -3.03 -10.17
N GLN A 185 -14.47 -1.84 -10.46
CA GLN A 185 -14.91 -0.60 -9.83
C GLN A 185 -14.91 0.51 -10.87
N GLY A 186 -15.86 1.44 -10.78
CA GLY A 186 -15.93 2.56 -11.70
C GLY A 186 -16.58 3.79 -11.10
N SER A 187 -16.24 4.95 -11.68
CA SER A 187 -16.84 6.26 -11.40
C SER A 187 -17.27 6.93 -12.69
N PHE A 188 -18.43 7.57 -12.68
CA PHE A 188 -19.10 8.14 -13.85
C PHE A 188 -19.66 9.52 -13.51
N TYR A 189 -19.43 10.48 -14.41
CA TYR A 189 -20.09 11.79 -14.41
C TYR A 189 -21.09 11.81 -15.55
N SER A 190 -22.39 11.93 -15.24
CA SER A 190 -23.45 11.74 -16.23
C SER A 190 -23.21 10.41 -17.00
N ASN A 191 -23.11 10.45 -18.33
CA ASN A 191 -22.84 9.26 -19.17
C ASN A 191 -21.33 9.04 -19.47
N THR A 192 -20.44 9.75 -18.78
CA THR A 192 -19.01 9.78 -19.08
C THR A 192 -18.23 9.11 -17.95
N PHE A 193 -17.57 7.98 -18.25
CA PHE A 193 -16.68 7.34 -17.29
C PHE A 193 -15.51 8.27 -16.92
N GLN A 194 -15.14 8.26 -15.65
CA GLN A 194 -14.00 9.02 -15.12
C GLN A 194 -12.84 8.08 -14.80
N THR A 195 -13.16 6.98 -14.13
CA THR A 195 -12.20 5.94 -13.75
C THR A 195 -12.86 4.57 -13.89
N LEU A 196 -12.11 3.59 -14.40
CA LEU A 196 -12.46 2.17 -14.38
C LEU A 196 -11.28 1.39 -13.82
N ARG A 197 -11.50 0.55 -12.82
CA ARG A 197 -10.49 -0.29 -12.20
C ARG A 197 -10.91 -1.75 -12.28
N PHE A 198 -10.00 -2.57 -12.76
CA PHE A 198 -10.04 -4.02 -12.65
C PHE A 198 -8.97 -4.48 -11.66
N SER A 199 -9.31 -5.37 -10.73
CA SER A 199 -8.35 -5.92 -9.76
C SER A 199 -8.45 -7.43 -9.67
N LEU A 200 -7.29 -8.07 -9.53
CA LEU A 200 -7.10 -9.49 -9.23
C LEU A 200 -6.40 -9.61 -7.89
N ASP A 201 -7.15 -9.96 -6.86
CA ASP A 201 -6.69 -10.17 -5.49
C ASP A 201 -6.40 -11.66 -5.28
N LEU A 202 -5.23 -12.13 -5.74
CA LEU A 202 -4.89 -13.55 -5.72
C LEU A 202 -4.32 -14.00 -4.37
N GLU A 203 -3.84 -13.07 -3.55
CA GLU A 203 -3.32 -13.35 -2.21
C GLU A 203 -4.42 -13.91 -1.31
N SER A 204 -4.23 -15.14 -0.83
CA SER A 204 -5.16 -15.72 0.12
C SER A 204 -4.92 -15.17 1.53
N ARG A 205 -5.94 -14.53 2.13
CA ARG A 205 -5.86 -13.94 3.49
C ARG A 205 -6.76 -14.69 4.46
N GLU A 206 -6.16 -15.24 5.52
CA GLU A 206 -6.91 -15.95 6.57
C GLU A 206 -7.97 -15.04 7.24
N LEU A 207 -7.72 -13.73 7.34
CA LEU A 207 -8.67 -12.76 7.90
C LEU A 207 -10.04 -12.83 7.22
N TYR A 208 -10.07 -13.17 5.93
CA TYR A 208 -11.28 -13.28 5.12
C TYR A 208 -11.65 -14.74 4.80
N GLY A 209 -11.20 -15.70 5.62
CA GLY A 209 -11.49 -17.13 5.42
C GLY A 209 -10.57 -17.83 4.42
N GLY A 210 -9.49 -17.18 4.00
CA GLY A 210 -8.47 -17.75 3.12
C GLY A 210 -7.53 -18.75 3.81
N ALA A 211 -6.52 -19.21 3.07
CA ALA A 211 -5.53 -20.17 3.53
C ALA A 211 -4.67 -19.59 4.68
N LYS A 212 -4.34 -20.45 5.65
CA LYS A 212 -3.47 -20.12 6.79
C LYS A 212 -1.98 -20.28 6.51
N SER A 213 -1.62 -20.95 5.41
CA SER A 213 -0.24 -21.17 4.98
C SER A 213 -0.18 -21.68 3.53
N GLY A 214 1.03 -21.70 2.96
CA GLY A 214 1.32 -22.24 1.63
C GLY A 214 1.48 -21.18 0.54
N TYR A 215 1.77 -21.62 -0.69
CA TYR A 215 2.11 -20.72 -1.80
C TYR A 215 1.00 -19.72 -2.16
N LYS A 216 -0.28 -20.05 -1.88
CA LYS A 216 -1.43 -19.18 -2.16
C LYS A 216 -1.42 -17.89 -1.35
N THR A 217 -0.72 -17.85 -0.21
CA THR A 217 -0.61 -16.63 0.61
C THR A 217 0.46 -15.67 0.09
N TYR A 218 1.17 -16.04 -0.98
CA TYR A 218 2.24 -15.26 -1.64
C TYR A 218 1.88 -14.88 -3.08
N LEU A 219 0.68 -15.20 -3.54
CA LEU A 219 0.25 -14.77 -4.88
C LEU A 219 0.10 -13.23 -4.92
N PRO A 220 0.39 -12.60 -6.06
CA PRO A 220 0.35 -11.15 -6.18
C PRO A 220 -1.07 -10.61 -6.26
N ASN A 221 -1.22 -9.34 -5.91
CA ASN A 221 -2.41 -8.57 -6.20
C ASN A 221 -2.11 -7.67 -7.40
N LEU A 222 -2.93 -7.75 -8.43
CA LEU A 222 -2.76 -6.99 -9.66
C LEU A 222 -3.94 -6.04 -9.83
N SER A 223 -3.70 -4.83 -10.35
CA SER A 223 -4.80 -3.98 -10.79
C SER A 223 -4.45 -3.20 -12.03
N ALA A 224 -5.45 -2.95 -12.86
CA ALA A 224 -5.39 -2.09 -14.03
C ALA A 224 -6.43 -0.99 -13.87
N THR A 225 -6.00 0.26 -13.83
CA THR A 225 -6.88 1.43 -13.70
C THR A 225 -6.80 2.26 -14.96
N VAL A 226 -7.93 2.40 -15.65
CA VAL A 226 -8.11 3.38 -16.73
C VAL A 226 -8.57 4.69 -16.08
N TYR A 227 -7.82 5.76 -16.29
CA TYR A 227 -8.14 7.08 -15.76
C TYR A 227 -7.92 8.14 -16.82
N ARG A 228 -8.64 9.25 -16.68
CA ARG A 228 -8.49 10.42 -17.55
C ARG A 228 -7.47 11.39 -16.97
N ARG A 229 -6.64 11.94 -17.85
CA ARG A 229 -5.71 13.03 -17.52
C ARG A 229 -5.72 14.03 -18.67
N LYS A 230 -5.70 15.32 -18.33
CA LYS A 230 -5.46 16.39 -19.30
C LYS A 230 -4.01 16.35 -19.79
N ASP A 231 -3.83 16.29 -21.10
CA ASP A 231 -2.54 16.35 -21.79
C ASP A 231 -2.65 17.34 -22.96
N ASN A 232 -2.07 18.53 -22.80
CA ASN A 232 -2.18 19.66 -23.75
C ASN A 232 -3.63 19.98 -24.13
N ASP A 233 -4.46 20.29 -23.13
CA ASP A 233 -5.89 20.61 -23.26
C ASP A 233 -6.82 19.50 -23.77
N ASP A 234 -6.29 18.37 -24.21
CA ASP A 234 -7.06 17.17 -24.57
C ASP A 234 -7.16 16.20 -23.39
N ASP A 235 -8.37 15.68 -23.15
CA ASP A 235 -8.59 14.56 -22.25
C ASP A 235 -8.14 13.25 -22.89
N LYS A 236 -7.04 12.67 -22.38
CA LYS A 236 -6.54 11.38 -22.84
C LYS A 236 -6.75 10.30 -21.77
N ASN A 237 -6.99 9.09 -22.25
CA ASN A 237 -7.10 7.90 -21.40
C ASN A 237 -5.70 7.32 -21.17
N PHE A 238 -5.37 7.11 -19.90
CA PHE A 238 -4.15 6.41 -19.48
C PHE A 238 -4.53 5.15 -18.72
N VAL A 239 -3.63 4.16 -18.75
CA VAL A 239 -3.78 2.91 -18.00
C VAL A 239 -2.64 2.80 -17.01
N ARG A 240 -2.96 2.72 -15.72
CA ARG A 240 -2.00 2.40 -14.66
C ARG A 240 -2.13 0.94 -14.29
N LEU A 241 -1.05 0.18 -14.44
CA LEU A 241 -0.92 -1.17 -13.91
C LEU A 241 -0.22 -1.11 -12.56
N ASN A 242 -0.78 -1.78 -11.55
CA ASN A 242 -0.14 -1.96 -10.26
C ASN A 242 0.05 -3.46 -9.98
N TRP A 243 1.21 -3.80 -9.43
CA TRP A 243 1.58 -5.12 -8.95
C TRP A 243 2.01 -5.02 -7.50
N GLU A 244 1.24 -5.61 -6.58
CA GLU A 244 1.63 -5.79 -5.18
C GLU A 244 2.00 -7.27 -4.94
N GLN A 245 3.23 -7.53 -4.49
CA GLN A 245 3.79 -8.83 -4.22
C GLN A 245 4.06 -8.99 -2.73
N ASN A 246 3.46 -10.01 -2.09
CA ASN A 246 3.93 -10.45 -0.77
C ASN A 246 5.29 -11.15 -0.93
N LEU A 247 6.33 -10.58 -0.32
CA LEU A 247 7.68 -11.11 -0.35
C LEU A 247 7.97 -12.04 0.84
N TYR A 248 7.35 -11.77 2.00
CA TYR A 248 7.61 -12.54 3.21
C TYR A 248 6.49 -12.42 4.26
N LYS A 249 5.90 -13.56 4.62
CA LYS A 249 4.98 -13.76 5.75
C LYS A 249 3.83 -12.75 5.87
N GLN A 250 3.44 -12.09 4.77
CA GLN A 250 2.44 -11.02 4.79
C GLN A 250 2.86 -9.84 5.69
N THR A 251 4.18 -9.65 5.79
CA THR A 251 4.85 -8.59 6.55
C THR A 251 5.74 -7.76 5.65
N VAL A 252 6.24 -8.30 4.53
CA VAL A 252 7.04 -7.55 3.56
C VAL A 252 6.35 -7.61 2.21
N TYR A 253 6.11 -6.44 1.61
CA TYR A 253 5.48 -6.31 0.31
C TYR A 253 6.29 -5.41 -0.61
N ALA A 254 6.35 -5.77 -1.89
CA ALA A 254 6.78 -4.86 -2.95
C ALA A 254 5.54 -4.42 -3.75
N ASP A 255 5.44 -3.14 -4.06
CA ASP A 255 4.35 -2.56 -4.85
C ASP A 255 4.96 -1.76 -6.01
N VAL A 256 4.56 -2.04 -7.24
CA VAL A 256 5.12 -1.43 -8.45
C VAL A 256 4.00 -0.94 -9.35
N SER A 257 4.12 0.30 -9.81
CA SER A 257 3.17 0.96 -10.70
C SER A 257 3.81 1.33 -12.03
N TYR A 258 3.07 1.16 -13.13
CA TYR A 258 3.50 1.51 -14.47
C TYR A 258 2.35 2.09 -15.29
N ASP A 259 2.59 3.23 -15.95
CA ASP A 259 1.59 3.97 -16.72
C ASP A 259 1.77 3.76 -18.24
N PHE A 260 0.68 3.54 -18.98
CA PHE A 260 0.64 3.38 -20.43
C PHE A 260 -0.28 4.43 -21.08
N PRO A 261 -0.07 4.81 -22.35
CA PRO A 261 0.98 4.34 -23.27
C PRO A 261 2.31 5.09 -23.17
N LYS A 262 2.30 6.36 -22.76
CA LYS A 262 3.51 7.22 -22.68
C LYS A 262 4.03 7.42 -21.25
N GLY A 263 3.42 6.71 -20.30
CA GLY A 263 3.57 6.94 -18.89
C GLY A 263 4.79 6.29 -18.27
N GLY A 264 5.24 5.09 -18.67
CA GLY A 264 6.43 4.39 -18.15
C GLY A 264 6.35 3.93 -16.68
N PHE A 265 7.49 3.56 -16.09
CA PHE A 265 7.65 3.28 -14.65
C PHE A 265 7.14 4.42 -13.74
N HIS A 266 6.02 4.25 -13.04
CA HIS A 266 5.47 5.31 -12.18
C HIS A 266 6.12 5.30 -10.80
N SER A 267 6.12 4.16 -10.12
CA SER A 267 6.71 4.03 -8.78
C SER A 267 7.01 2.58 -8.41
N ALA A 268 7.90 2.42 -7.43
CA ALA A 268 8.18 1.17 -6.73
C ALA A 268 8.31 1.45 -5.24
N THR A 269 7.68 0.61 -4.43
CA THR A 269 7.58 0.79 -2.98
C THR A 269 7.82 -0.54 -2.28
N LEU A 270 8.68 -0.53 -1.27
CA LEU A 270 8.89 -1.64 -0.34
C LEU A 270 8.22 -1.30 0.99
N LYS A 271 7.23 -2.10 1.38
CA LYS A 271 6.44 -1.93 2.60
C LYS A 271 6.82 -3.04 3.59
N TYR A 272 7.14 -2.67 4.82
CA TYR A 272 7.38 -3.58 5.93
C TYR A 272 6.40 -3.31 7.07
N PHE A 273 5.59 -4.30 7.41
CA PHE A 273 4.68 -4.30 8.53
C PHE A 273 5.26 -5.20 9.63
N PRO A 274 5.57 -4.66 10.83
CA PRO A 274 6.06 -5.48 11.94
C PRO A 274 5.10 -6.59 12.36
N ASP A 275 3.80 -6.34 12.17
CA ASP A 275 2.73 -7.31 12.37
C ASP A 275 1.79 -7.33 11.14
N PRO A 276 1.32 -8.51 10.69
CA PRO A 276 0.43 -8.64 9.53
C PRO A 276 -0.91 -7.91 9.65
N SER A 277 -1.33 -7.53 10.86
CA SER A 277 -2.49 -6.65 11.06
C SER A 277 -2.32 -5.29 10.39
N ARG A 278 -1.13 -4.91 9.93
CA ARG A 278 -0.81 -3.64 9.23
C ARG A 278 -1.18 -2.39 10.02
N LEU A 279 -1.27 -2.49 11.35
CA LEU A 279 -1.50 -1.32 12.22
C LEU A 279 -0.27 -0.40 12.33
N MET A 280 0.90 -0.88 11.93
CA MET A 280 2.14 -0.14 11.85
C MET A 280 2.91 -0.56 10.60
N GLY A 281 3.64 0.38 9.99
CA GLY A 281 4.31 0.17 8.71
C GLY A 281 5.56 1.02 8.53
N PHE A 282 6.47 0.53 7.71
CA PHE A 282 7.62 1.27 7.20
C PHE A 282 7.62 1.16 5.69
N GLU A 283 7.82 2.28 5.02
CA GLU A 283 7.83 2.38 3.58
C GLU A 283 9.16 2.97 3.10
N ALA A 284 9.76 2.33 2.10
CA ALA A 284 10.76 2.95 1.25
C ALA A 284 10.21 2.99 -0.18
N SER A 285 10.22 4.17 -0.81
CA SER A 285 9.65 4.35 -2.15
C SER A 285 10.59 5.08 -3.10
N CYS A 286 10.45 4.75 -4.37
CA CYS A 286 11.06 5.40 -5.51
C CYS A 286 9.96 5.69 -6.52
N LEU A 287 9.81 6.95 -6.92
CA LEU A 287 8.82 7.36 -7.91
C LEU A 287 9.49 8.11 -9.05
N ARG A 288 8.87 8.04 -10.22
CA ARG A 288 9.29 8.80 -11.39
C ARG A 288 8.46 10.07 -11.50
N ARG A 289 9.14 11.21 -11.53
CA ARG A 289 8.51 12.49 -11.80
C ARG A 289 8.19 12.61 -13.29
N ASN A 290 7.00 13.12 -13.62
CA ASN A 290 6.67 13.53 -14.98
C ASN A 290 7.43 14.84 -15.31
N GLU A 291 8.01 14.92 -16.50
CA GLU A 291 8.88 16.02 -16.97
C GLU A 291 8.34 17.42 -16.60
N ILE A 292 8.97 18.06 -15.62
CA ILE A 292 8.88 19.51 -15.40
C ILE A 292 10.28 20.02 -15.76
N GLY A 293 10.44 20.61 -16.95
CA GLY A 293 11.72 21.16 -17.41
C GLY A 293 12.62 20.21 -18.21
N GLY A 294 12.11 19.08 -18.70
CA GLY A 294 12.80 18.24 -19.70
C GLY A 294 13.73 17.14 -19.16
N SER A 295 13.89 16.99 -17.83
CA SER A 295 14.56 15.83 -17.23
C SER A 295 13.55 14.91 -16.52
N ARG A 296 13.71 13.61 -16.74
CA ARG A 296 13.01 12.56 -15.98
C ARG A 296 13.83 12.25 -14.73
N GLU A 297 13.33 12.67 -13.58
CA GLU A 297 14.02 12.46 -12.29
C GLU A 297 13.35 11.33 -11.51
N LEU A 298 14.17 10.53 -10.83
CA LEU A 298 13.72 9.56 -9.83
C LEU A 298 13.79 10.22 -8.45
N LEU A 299 12.68 10.20 -7.73
CA LEU A 299 12.56 10.74 -6.40
C LEU A 299 12.49 9.58 -5.40
N TRP A 300 13.40 9.59 -4.43
CA TRP A 300 13.43 8.62 -3.35
C TRP A 300 12.83 9.22 -2.09
N GLY A 301 12.10 8.38 -1.36
CA GLY A 301 11.39 8.77 -0.17
C GLY A 301 10.94 7.57 0.63
N GLY A 302 10.03 7.81 1.56
CA GLY A 302 9.49 6.79 2.42
C GLY A 302 8.55 7.37 3.46
N ALA A 303 7.94 6.47 4.23
CA ALA A 303 7.02 6.79 5.30
C ALA A 303 7.20 5.84 6.47
N ILE A 304 6.81 6.30 7.65
CA ILE A 304 6.69 5.49 8.86
C ILE A 304 5.29 5.71 9.39
N ASP A 305 4.53 4.63 9.48
CA ASP A 305 3.16 4.59 9.95
C ASP A 305 3.15 4.00 11.37
N PHE A 306 2.82 4.84 12.34
CA PHE A 306 2.45 4.42 13.69
C PHE A 306 0.92 4.39 13.80
N PHE A 307 0.39 3.79 14.87
CA PHE A 307 -1.05 3.65 15.05
C PHE A 307 -1.84 4.98 15.03
N ILE A 308 -1.23 6.08 15.51
CA ILE A 308 -1.87 7.41 15.59
C ILE A 308 -1.18 8.49 14.76
N LEU A 309 -0.01 8.19 14.19
CA LEU A 309 0.87 9.19 13.60
C LEU A 309 1.61 8.56 12.42
N ARG A 310 1.59 9.26 11.29
CA ARG A 310 2.35 8.92 10.10
C ARG A 310 3.28 10.07 9.77
N LEU A 311 4.53 9.72 9.48
CA LEU A 311 5.56 10.66 9.08
C LEU A 311 6.11 10.22 7.74
N ALA A 312 6.12 11.12 6.76
CA ALA A 312 6.56 10.80 5.42
C ALA A 312 7.46 11.89 4.84
N TYR A 313 8.32 11.47 3.91
CA TYR A 313 9.16 12.34 3.11
C TYR A 313 9.23 11.79 1.69
N ASN A 314 8.74 12.56 0.71
CA ASN A 314 8.70 12.16 -0.70
C ASN A 314 8.14 10.75 -0.95
N SER A 315 7.24 10.26 -0.10
CA SER A 315 6.69 8.92 -0.29
C SER A 315 5.88 8.88 -1.60
N ALA A 316 5.85 7.73 -2.27
CA ALA A 316 5.09 7.58 -3.51
C ALA A 316 3.61 7.86 -3.31
N PHE A 317 3.04 7.39 -2.18
CA PHE A 317 1.65 7.66 -1.82
C PHE A 317 1.41 9.15 -1.66
N ASP A 318 2.23 9.83 -0.84
CA ASP A 318 2.01 11.24 -0.54
C ASP A 318 2.27 12.13 -1.75
N TYR A 319 3.23 11.81 -2.59
CA TYR A 319 3.48 12.54 -3.81
C TYR A 319 2.23 12.59 -4.71
N ASP A 320 1.59 11.44 -4.92
CA ASP A 320 0.35 11.38 -5.70
C ASP A 320 -0.84 12.02 -4.98
N ASN A 321 -0.76 12.20 -3.66
CA ASN A 321 -1.89 12.57 -2.81
C ASN A 321 -1.83 13.96 -2.17
N MET A 322 -0.68 14.61 -2.22
CA MET A 322 -0.36 15.95 -1.70
C MET A 322 0.29 16.78 -2.83
N PHE A 323 -0.44 16.90 -3.94
CA PHE A 323 -0.15 17.86 -5.02
C PHE A 323 1.18 17.69 -5.77
N ARG A 324 1.82 16.51 -5.71
CA ARG A 324 3.01 16.14 -6.52
C ARG A 324 4.23 17.03 -6.30
N ALA A 325 4.36 17.58 -5.10
CA ALA A 325 5.52 18.35 -4.71
C ALA A 325 6.66 17.47 -4.19
N LYS A 326 7.89 17.88 -4.51
CA LYS A 326 9.15 17.28 -4.04
C LYS A 326 9.58 17.97 -2.74
N GLY A 327 10.43 17.32 -1.95
CA GLY A 327 11.10 17.91 -0.78
C GLY A 327 10.18 18.04 0.44
N THR A 328 9.02 17.39 0.39
CA THR A 328 7.95 17.64 1.34
C THR A 328 8.02 16.65 2.48
N PHE A 329 8.10 17.18 3.71
CA PHE A 329 7.81 16.41 4.90
C PHE A 329 6.32 16.51 5.21
N ILE A 330 5.71 15.37 5.49
CA ILE A 330 4.28 15.28 5.79
C ILE A 330 4.13 14.63 7.15
N ALA A 331 3.34 15.27 7.99
CA ALA A 331 2.89 14.71 9.25
C ALA A 331 1.39 14.49 9.16
N GLU A 332 0.96 13.29 9.51
CA GLU A 332 -0.45 12.91 9.53
C GLU A 332 -0.82 12.32 10.88
N PHE A 333 -1.76 12.93 11.59
CA PHE A 333 -2.43 12.28 12.71
C PHE A 333 -3.57 11.46 12.13
N HIS A 334 -3.55 10.14 12.31
CA HIS A 334 -4.57 9.27 11.73
C HIS A 334 -4.94 8.11 12.63
N ILE A 335 -6.11 7.51 12.39
CA ILE A 335 -6.53 6.24 12.95
C ILE A 335 -7.12 5.45 11.79
N ASP A 336 -6.55 4.27 11.50
CA ASP A 336 -7.04 3.33 10.50
C ASP A 336 -7.31 1.99 11.20
N LEU A 337 -8.59 1.65 11.36
CA LEU A 337 -9.01 0.51 12.17
C LEU A 337 -10.26 -0.18 11.59
N GLY A 338 -10.03 -1.39 11.09
CA GLY A 338 -11.05 -2.40 10.81
C GLY A 338 -11.30 -3.31 12.02
N ALA A 339 -12.55 -3.73 12.16
CA ALA A 339 -13.00 -4.70 13.16
C ALA A 339 -13.84 -5.79 12.48
N PHE A 340 -13.44 -7.05 12.68
CA PHE A 340 -14.11 -8.22 12.12
C PHE A 340 -13.93 -9.43 13.04
N GLU A 341 -15.02 -10.10 13.42
CA GLU A 341 -15.01 -11.28 14.31
C GLU A 341 -14.15 -11.09 15.59
N GLY A 342 -14.21 -9.90 16.20
CA GLY A 342 -13.45 -9.57 17.42
C GLY A 342 -11.95 -9.34 17.20
N LYS A 343 -11.48 -9.28 15.95
CA LYS A 343 -10.09 -8.91 15.59
C LYS A 343 -10.04 -7.50 15.03
N PHE A 344 -8.95 -6.82 15.36
CA PHE A 344 -8.61 -5.50 14.86
C PHE A 344 -7.51 -5.57 13.80
N PHE A 345 -7.61 -4.75 12.77
CA PHE A 345 -6.69 -4.77 11.64
C PHE A 345 -6.72 -3.44 10.90
N GLY A 346 -5.62 -3.02 10.30
CA GLY A 346 -5.58 -1.88 9.38
C GLY A 346 -6.09 -2.25 7.98
N ARG A 347 -6.29 -1.25 7.13
CA ARG A 347 -6.75 -1.42 5.75
C ARG A 347 -5.94 -2.45 4.97
N GLY A 348 -6.64 -3.39 4.33
CA GLY A 348 -6.03 -4.43 3.49
C GLY A 348 -5.17 -5.46 4.26
N ALA A 349 -5.26 -5.51 5.59
CA ALA A 349 -4.49 -6.44 6.40
C ALA A 349 -4.76 -7.91 6.11
N ALA A 350 -3.78 -8.72 6.49
CA ALA A 350 -3.89 -10.17 6.53
C ALA A 350 -3.63 -10.66 7.97
N LYS A 351 -3.94 -11.93 8.25
CA LYS A 351 -3.37 -12.59 9.43
C LYS A 351 -2.13 -13.35 8.96
N ALA A 352 -1.03 -13.31 9.72
CA ALA A 352 0.24 -13.93 9.34
C ALA A 352 0.05 -15.36 8.83
N ALA A 353 0.46 -15.60 7.58
CA ALA A 353 0.49 -16.93 7.00
C ALA A 353 1.87 -17.23 6.38
N PRO A 354 2.65 -18.19 6.93
CA PRO A 354 3.93 -18.58 6.36
C PRO A 354 3.75 -19.35 5.04
N MET A 355 4.73 -19.24 4.14
CA MET A 355 4.79 -20.07 2.93
C MET A 355 5.03 -21.53 3.31
N GLU A 356 5.81 -21.69 4.38
CA GLU A 356 6.22 -22.98 4.91
C GLU A 356 5.01 -23.70 5.49
N THR A 357 4.65 -24.80 4.85
CA THR A 357 3.62 -25.73 5.33
C THR A 357 4.15 -26.65 6.42
N SER A 358 5.46 -26.63 6.68
CA SER A 358 6.13 -27.37 7.74
C SER A 358 7.11 -26.45 8.45
N ASN A 359 6.98 -26.30 9.78
CA ASN A 359 8.01 -25.69 10.60
C ASN A 359 9.26 -26.57 10.50
N LYS A 360 10.20 -26.23 9.61
CA LYS A 360 11.57 -26.70 9.75
C LYS A 360 12.22 -25.85 10.84
N THR A 361 11.89 -26.14 12.08
CA THR A 361 12.70 -25.67 13.20
C THR A 361 14.13 -26.13 12.93
N PHE A 362 15.05 -25.19 12.96
CA PHE A 362 16.48 -25.50 12.92
C PHE A 362 16.78 -26.28 14.20
N ASP A 363 16.72 -27.61 14.11
CA ASP A 363 17.06 -28.48 15.23
C ASP A 363 18.57 -28.37 15.43
N LEU A 364 18.95 -27.48 16.33
CA LEU A 364 20.33 -27.17 16.68
C LEU A 364 21.06 -28.46 17.08
N ASN A 365 20.38 -29.42 17.70
CA ASN A 365 20.96 -30.71 18.07
C ASN A 365 21.23 -31.56 16.84
N LYS A 366 20.33 -31.57 15.85
CA LYS A 366 20.53 -32.30 14.58
C LYS A 366 21.67 -31.69 13.75
N PHE A 367 21.76 -30.36 13.71
CA PHE A 367 22.86 -29.66 13.05
C PHE A 367 24.22 -29.87 13.76
N MET A 368 24.24 -29.78 15.10
CA MET A 368 25.44 -30.06 15.89
C MET A 368 25.86 -31.53 15.80
N LYS A 369 24.91 -32.46 15.68
CA LYS A 369 25.19 -33.89 15.48
C LYS A 369 25.81 -34.17 14.11
N VAL A 370 25.29 -33.56 13.04
CA VAL A 370 25.89 -33.65 11.69
C VAL A 370 27.28 -33.00 11.67
N ARG A 371 27.48 -31.88 12.37
CA ARG A 371 28.78 -31.20 12.48
C ARG A 371 29.79 -32.03 13.29
N ALA A 372 29.35 -32.70 14.35
CA ALA A 372 30.16 -33.62 15.14
C ALA A 372 30.50 -34.90 14.35
N GLU A 373 29.58 -35.42 13.54
CA GLU A 373 29.83 -36.54 12.63
C GLU A 373 30.81 -36.16 11.51
N GLN A 374 30.73 -34.94 10.97
CA GLN A 374 31.71 -34.40 10.02
C GLN A 374 33.10 -34.13 10.64
N GLN A 375 33.16 -33.74 11.92
CA GLN A 375 34.43 -33.62 12.65
C GLN A 375 35.06 -34.99 12.96
N ASN A 376 34.25 -36.04 13.14
CA ASN A 376 34.73 -37.41 13.36
C ASN A 376 35.20 -38.12 12.07
N LEU A 377 34.88 -37.60 10.89
CA LEU A 377 35.42 -38.07 9.60
C LEU A 377 36.90 -37.70 9.40
N GLY A 378 37.48 -36.84 10.23
CA GLY A 378 38.88 -36.39 10.15
C GLY A 378 39.90 -37.29 10.86
N ASN A 379 39.49 -38.26 11.68
CA ASN A 379 40.42 -39.14 12.38
C ASN A 379 40.64 -40.43 11.59
N THR A 380 41.56 -40.37 10.63
CA THR A 380 42.10 -41.57 9.97
C THR A 380 42.85 -42.39 11.03
N LYS A 381 42.26 -43.49 11.51
CA LYS A 381 42.99 -44.44 12.35
C LYS A 381 43.99 -45.17 11.46
N VAL A 382 45.26 -45.01 11.81
CA VAL A 382 46.39 -45.73 11.20
C VAL A 382 46.69 -46.92 12.10
N ASP A 383 46.90 -48.11 11.53
CA ASP A 383 47.29 -49.28 12.31
C ASP A 383 48.76 -49.16 12.80
N ALA A 384 49.17 -50.09 13.66
CA ALA A 384 50.51 -50.08 14.27
C ALA A 384 51.67 -50.25 13.26
N GLN A 385 51.38 -50.54 11.98
CA GLN A 385 52.38 -50.60 10.91
C GLN A 385 52.31 -49.41 9.93
N GLY A 386 51.48 -48.40 10.19
CA GLY A 386 51.46 -47.18 9.39
C GLY A 386 50.52 -47.21 8.18
N ASN A 387 49.66 -48.23 8.05
CA ASN A 387 48.73 -48.32 6.93
C ASN A 387 47.41 -47.63 7.24
N LYS A 388 46.83 -46.97 6.23
CA LYS A 388 45.50 -46.34 6.33
C LYS A 388 44.43 -47.43 6.43
N VAL A 389 43.73 -47.51 7.56
CA VAL A 389 42.56 -48.40 7.70
C VAL A 389 41.32 -47.66 7.18
N ILE A 390 40.74 -48.15 6.08
CA ILE A 390 39.44 -47.70 5.57
C ILE A 390 38.38 -48.69 6.06
N GLU A 391 37.70 -48.39 7.16
CA GLU A 391 36.48 -49.13 7.54
C GLU A 391 35.30 -48.59 6.73
N ALA A 392 35.02 -49.22 5.59
CA ALA A 392 33.77 -49.00 4.87
C ALA A 392 32.62 -49.62 5.68
N LYS A 393 31.83 -48.78 6.38
CA LYS A 393 30.54 -49.20 6.93
C LYS A 393 29.60 -49.58 5.79
N GLY A 394 29.48 -50.87 5.49
CA GLY A 394 28.48 -51.33 4.51
C GLY A 394 28.65 -52.71 3.88
N ILE A 395 29.59 -53.57 4.29
CA ILE A 395 29.67 -54.93 3.76
C ILE A 395 28.98 -55.89 4.75
N ARG A 396 27.80 -56.40 4.35
CA ARG A 396 27.21 -57.60 4.96
C ARG A 396 28.04 -58.80 4.51
N TYR A 397 28.69 -59.48 5.44
CA TYR A 397 29.13 -60.85 5.21
C TYR A 397 27.90 -61.74 5.35
N GLU A 398 27.43 -62.32 4.24
CA GLU A 398 26.62 -63.54 4.34
C GLU A 398 27.50 -64.61 4.97
N LYS A 399 27.02 -65.18 6.08
CA LYS A 399 27.56 -66.44 6.59
C LYS A 399 27.32 -67.49 5.51
N VAL A 400 28.39 -67.96 4.88
CA VAL A 400 28.37 -69.25 4.21
C VAL A 400 28.38 -70.29 5.33
N ASP A 401 27.26 -70.99 5.51
CA ASP A 401 27.17 -72.14 6.41
C ASP A 401 28.09 -73.26 5.89
N GLY A 402 29.27 -73.33 6.48
CA GLY A 402 30.26 -74.37 6.20
C GLY A 402 29.97 -75.64 7.02
N SER A 403 29.12 -76.52 6.50
CA SER A 403 29.23 -77.96 6.75
C SER A 403 28.50 -78.79 5.70
N ALA A 404 29.05 -78.83 4.49
CA ALA A 404 28.86 -79.93 3.56
C ALA A 404 30.12 -80.09 2.69
N THR A 405 31.09 -80.84 3.19
CA THR A 405 32.08 -81.52 2.35
C THR A 405 32.04 -83.00 2.69
N GLN A 406 31.20 -83.72 1.95
CA GLN A 406 31.47 -85.10 1.53
C GLN A 406 31.94 -85.03 0.07
N GLY A 407 33.00 -85.78 -0.24
CA GLY A 407 33.38 -86.10 -1.63
C GLY A 407 34.88 -86.03 -1.86
N GLY A 408 35.58 -87.13 -1.61
CA GLY A 408 36.98 -87.32 -1.99
C GLY A 408 37.14 -87.73 -3.46
N ASN A 409 38.27 -87.34 -4.03
CA ASN A 409 39.32 -88.21 -4.59
C ASN A 409 40.53 -87.35 -4.95
#